data_AF-A0ABD0W8W6-F1
#
_entry.id   AF-A0ABD0W8W6-F1
#
_cell.length_a   1.000
_cell.length_b   1.000
_cell.length_c   1.000
_cell.angle_alpha   90.00
_cell.angle_beta   90.00
_cell.angle_gamma   90.00
#
_symmetry.space_group_name_H-M   'P 1'
#
loop_
_entity.id
_entity.type
_entity.pdbx_description
1 polymer ?
#
loop_
_entity_poly.entity_id
_entity_poly.type
_entity_poly.pdbx_seq_one_letter_code
_entity_poly.pdbx_strand_id
1 'polypeptide(L)'
;MEDEEDLEALGEQLYDLIYPKHIEIAGKLTGMLLELPVPVLTQMQQDETMLSEALEKALRALKVPQSYSNNGMLKEEYEASASSDHLGEQLFELVDTYNTGHTQKITGMLLEHQKETVQHLLSEPSLLEEHVNLALKALQELVVNDTEAIL
;
A
#
# COMPACT_ATOMS: atom_id res chain seq x y z
N MET A 1 -30.07 16.30 13.40
CA MET A 1 -29.95 15.39 14.56
C MET A 1 -30.55 14.04 14.22
N GLU A 2 -31.61 13.94 13.41
CA GLU A 2 -32.12 12.64 12.91
C GLU A 2 -31.10 11.87 12.05
N ASP A 3 -30.33 12.54 11.18
CA ASP A 3 -29.48 11.84 10.20
C ASP A 3 -28.28 11.05 10.79
N GLU A 4 -27.88 11.34 12.03
CA GLU A 4 -26.69 10.73 12.67
C GLU A 4 -27.07 9.45 13.43
N GLU A 5 -28.22 9.45 14.12
CA GLU A 5 -28.79 8.27 14.79
C GLU A 5 -29.20 7.18 13.79
N ASP A 6 -29.72 7.57 12.62
CA ASP A 6 -30.08 6.63 11.55
C ASP A 6 -28.85 5.90 10.98
N LEU A 7 -27.70 6.58 10.93
CA LEU A 7 -26.49 6.04 10.32
C LEU A 7 -25.79 5.03 11.24
N GLU A 8 -25.81 5.27 12.55
CA GLU A 8 -25.32 4.32 13.56
C GLU A 8 -26.15 3.02 13.55
N ALA A 9 -27.49 3.13 13.52
CA ALA A 9 -28.37 1.97 13.44
C ALA A 9 -28.16 1.16 12.15
N LEU A 10 -28.03 1.84 11.00
CA LEU A 10 -27.68 1.22 9.72
C LEU A 10 -26.34 0.47 9.78
N GLY A 11 -25.36 1.04 10.48
CA GLY A 11 -24.05 0.44 10.69
C GLY A 11 -24.12 -0.88 11.45
N GLU A 12 -24.87 -0.91 12.56
CA GLU A 12 -25.07 -2.14 13.33
C GLU A 12 -25.75 -3.24 12.49
N GLN A 13 -26.81 -2.89 11.74
CA GLN A 13 -27.51 -3.87 10.89
C GLN A 13 -26.60 -4.44 9.79
N LEU A 14 -25.78 -3.59 9.17
CA LEU A 14 -24.78 -4.03 8.19
C LEU A 14 -23.73 -4.93 8.84
N TYR A 15 -23.23 -4.56 10.02
CA TYR A 15 -22.25 -5.36 10.75
C TYR A 15 -22.77 -6.77 11.04
N ASP A 16 -24.00 -6.90 11.51
CA ASP A 16 -24.63 -8.20 11.79
C ASP A 16 -24.76 -9.09 10.54
N LEU A 17 -24.95 -8.48 9.36
CA LEU A 17 -24.98 -9.20 8.09
C LEU A 17 -23.58 -9.63 7.61
N ILE A 18 -22.57 -8.83 7.91
CA ILE A 18 -21.19 -9.02 7.43
C ILE A 18 -20.39 -9.94 8.36
N TYR A 19 -20.56 -9.80 9.67
CA TYR A 19 -19.86 -10.56 10.71
C TYR A 19 -19.85 -12.08 10.49
N PRO A 20 -20.98 -12.76 10.23
CA PRO A 20 -20.97 -14.20 9.99
C PRO A 20 -20.24 -14.61 8.70
N LYS A 21 -20.10 -13.70 7.73
CA LYS A 21 -19.38 -13.95 6.45
C LYS A 21 -17.89 -13.60 6.55
N HIS A 22 -17.53 -12.57 7.32
CA HIS A 22 -16.20 -11.97 7.34
C HIS A 22 -15.76 -11.53 8.75
N ILE A 23 -15.78 -12.44 9.73
CA ILE A 23 -15.55 -12.19 11.16
C ILE A 23 -14.35 -11.26 11.44
N GLU A 24 -13.18 -11.53 10.84
CA GLU A 24 -11.94 -10.80 11.14
C GLU A 24 -11.91 -9.35 10.62
N ILE A 25 -12.67 -9.07 9.56
CA ILE A 25 -12.64 -7.77 8.86
C ILE A 25 -14.00 -7.08 8.82
N ALA A 26 -15.02 -7.65 9.48
CA ALA A 26 -16.38 -7.16 9.44
C ALA A 26 -16.49 -5.71 9.90
N GLY A 27 -15.76 -5.33 10.97
CA GLY A 27 -15.74 -3.95 11.44
C GLY A 27 -15.16 -2.99 10.41
N LYS A 28 -14.08 -3.39 9.73
CA LYS A 28 -13.44 -2.57 8.70
C LYS A 28 -14.30 -2.47 7.43
N LEU A 29 -14.91 -3.58 6.99
CA LEU A 29 -15.83 -3.58 5.87
C LEU A 29 -17.08 -2.74 6.14
N THR A 30 -17.65 -2.87 7.34
CA THR A 30 -18.81 -2.05 7.76
C THR A 30 -18.44 -0.57 7.75
N GLY A 31 -17.30 -0.20 8.33
CA GLY A 31 -16.81 1.19 8.32
C GLY A 31 -16.62 1.74 6.90
N MET A 32 -16.03 0.97 5.99
CA MET A 32 -15.88 1.37 4.58
C MET A 32 -17.22 1.51 3.85
N LEU A 33 -18.21 0.67 4.19
CA LEU A 33 -19.55 0.78 3.61
C LEU A 33 -20.30 1.99 4.17
N LEU A 34 -20.13 2.32 5.46
CA LEU A 34 -20.73 3.49 6.09
C LEU A 34 -20.26 4.83 5.50
N GLU A 35 -19.19 4.85 4.70
CA GLU A 35 -18.80 6.01 3.89
C GLU A 35 -19.74 6.25 2.68
N LEU A 36 -20.62 5.30 2.36
CA LEU A 36 -21.62 5.44 1.30
C LEU A 36 -22.86 6.20 1.79
N PRO A 37 -23.59 6.86 0.88
CA PRO A 37 -24.83 7.55 1.23
C PRO A 37 -25.88 6.59 1.82
N VAL A 38 -26.63 7.06 2.84
CA VAL A 38 -27.71 6.29 3.51
C VAL A 38 -28.70 5.60 2.55
N PRO A 39 -29.15 6.20 1.42
CA PRO A 39 -30.02 5.51 0.47
C PRO A 39 -29.39 4.26 -0.13
N VAL A 40 -28.07 4.30 -0.38
CA VAL A 40 -27.31 3.17 -0.93
C VAL A 40 -27.21 2.05 0.10
N LEU A 41 -26.89 2.40 1.35
CA LEU A 41 -26.80 1.45 2.46
C LEU A 41 -28.15 0.78 2.77
N THR A 42 -29.24 1.54 2.69
CA THR A 42 -30.60 1.02 2.84
C THR A 42 -30.93 0.02 1.73
N GLN A 43 -30.52 0.32 0.49
CA GLN A 43 -30.72 -0.57 -0.64
C GLN A 43 -29.91 -1.87 -0.51
N MET A 44 -28.69 -1.80 0.02
CA MET A 44 -27.83 -2.96 0.26
C MET A 44 -28.38 -3.91 1.33
N GLN A 45 -29.07 -3.38 2.35
CA GLN A 45 -29.73 -4.22 3.35
C GLN A 45 -30.90 -5.02 2.76
N GLN A 46 -31.55 -4.49 1.72
CA GLN A 46 -32.64 -5.16 1.03
C GLN A 46 -32.16 -6.07 -0.13
N ASP A 47 -30.97 -5.82 -0.66
CA ASP A 47 -30.38 -6.55 -1.77
C ASP A 47 -29.03 -7.18 -1.38
N GLU A 48 -29.08 -8.47 -1.07
CA GLU A 48 -27.89 -9.26 -0.70
C GLU A 48 -26.85 -9.32 -1.82
N THR A 49 -27.25 -9.21 -3.09
CA THR A 49 -26.34 -9.21 -4.24
C THR A 49 -25.53 -7.93 -4.23
N MET A 50 -26.22 -6.79 -4.07
CA MET A 50 -25.58 -5.47 -4.01
C MET A 50 -24.65 -5.35 -2.81
N LEU A 51 -25.04 -5.89 -1.65
CA LEU A 51 -24.18 -5.98 -0.48
C LEU A 51 -22.92 -6.81 -0.77
N SER A 52 -23.08 -7.98 -1.38
CA SER A 52 -21.97 -8.87 -1.72
C SER A 52 -21.00 -8.23 -2.70
N GLU A 53 -21.50 -7.55 -3.75
CA GLU A 53 -20.66 -6.81 -4.69
C GLU A 53 -19.86 -5.69 -4.01
N ALA A 54 -20.48 -4.98 -3.07
CA ALA A 54 -19.81 -3.92 -2.35
C ALA A 54 -18.78 -4.45 -1.35
N LEU A 55 -19.07 -5.58 -0.69
CA LEU A 55 -18.08 -6.28 0.14
C LEU A 55 -16.90 -6.74 -0.71
N GLU A 56 -17.13 -7.25 -1.91
CA GLU A 56 -16.04 -7.65 -2.82
C GLU A 56 -15.20 -6.45 -3.27
N LYS A 57 -15.85 -5.31 -3.56
CA LYS A 57 -15.16 -4.05 -3.86
C LYS A 57 -14.34 -3.55 -2.67
N ALA A 58 -14.91 -3.57 -1.46
CA ALA A 58 -14.22 -3.18 -0.24
C ALA A 58 -13.05 -4.13 0.08
N LEU A 59 -13.23 -5.44 -0.09
CA LEU A 59 -12.19 -6.45 0.01
C LEU A 59 -11.06 -6.23 -0.99
N ARG A 60 -11.38 -5.89 -2.24
CA ARG A 60 -10.38 -5.53 -3.25
C ARG A 60 -9.62 -4.27 -2.83
N ALA A 61 -10.32 -3.24 -2.36
CA ALA A 61 -9.70 -2.03 -1.84
C ALA A 61 -8.81 -2.28 -0.60
N LEU A 62 -9.13 -3.29 0.21
CA LEU A 62 -8.29 -3.74 1.33
C LEU A 62 -7.07 -4.56 0.92
N LYS A 63 -7.16 -5.30 -0.20
CA LYS A 63 -6.07 -6.13 -0.75
C LYS A 63 -5.08 -5.34 -1.59
N VAL A 64 -5.52 -4.23 -2.19
CA VAL A 64 -4.58 -3.21 -2.63
C VAL A 64 -3.90 -2.71 -1.36
N PRO A 65 -2.56 -2.72 -1.26
CA PRO A 65 -1.88 -2.22 -0.07
C PRO A 65 -2.39 -0.80 0.19
N GLN A 66 -3.27 -0.65 1.18
CA GLN A 66 -3.69 0.64 1.70
C GLN A 66 -2.49 1.23 2.46
N SER A 67 -1.46 1.65 1.71
CA SER A 67 -0.91 2.96 2.02
C SER A 67 -2.08 3.93 1.93
N TYR A 68 -2.25 4.77 2.96
CA TYR A 68 -3.32 5.77 3.08
C TYR A 68 -4.67 5.26 3.61
N SER A 69 -4.65 4.76 4.85
CA SER A 69 -5.57 5.30 5.85
C SER A 69 -4.99 5.12 7.25
N ASN A 70 -4.13 6.07 7.62
CA ASN A 70 -4.21 6.66 8.94
C ASN A 70 -3.76 8.11 8.87
N ASN A 71 -4.63 8.95 9.38
CA ASN A 71 -4.46 10.37 9.57
C ASN A 71 -3.30 10.59 10.57
N GLY A 72 -2.19 11.19 10.13
CA GLY A 72 -1.11 11.55 11.05
C GLY A 72 0.29 11.64 10.45
N MET A 73 0.58 12.79 9.84
CA MET A 73 1.89 13.45 9.86
C MET A 73 2.96 13.01 8.84
N LEU A 74 3.43 14.04 8.12
CA LEU A 74 4.62 14.15 7.26
C LEU A 74 4.49 13.64 5.82
N LYS A 75 3.81 14.49 5.05
CA LYS A 75 4.10 14.87 3.67
C LYS A 75 5.60 15.19 3.50
N GLU A 76 6.33 14.35 2.77
CA GLU A 76 7.52 14.67 1.97
C GLU A 76 7.56 13.64 0.82
N GLU A 77 6.84 13.90 -0.28
CA GLU A 77 7.41 14.37 -1.56
C GLU A 77 8.28 13.33 -2.29
N TYR A 78 7.68 12.53 -3.19
CA TYR A 78 8.18 12.36 -4.56
C TYR A 78 7.13 11.63 -5.41
N GLU A 79 6.62 12.33 -6.42
CA GLU A 79 5.86 11.75 -7.52
C GLU A 79 6.79 10.88 -8.38
N ALA A 80 6.48 9.59 -8.55
CA ALA A 80 6.81 8.88 -9.78
C ALA A 80 5.99 7.58 -9.91
N SER A 81 4.93 7.66 -10.72
CA SER A 81 4.46 6.58 -11.58
C SER A 81 3.92 5.31 -10.91
N ALA A 82 2.61 5.34 -10.64
CA ALA A 82 1.71 4.26 -10.17
C ALA A 82 1.59 3.02 -11.10
N SER A 83 2.70 2.53 -11.66
CA SER A 83 2.79 1.26 -12.39
C SER A 83 3.96 0.37 -11.93
N SER A 84 4.90 0.93 -11.14
CA SER A 84 6.04 0.22 -10.54
C SER A 84 5.81 -0.21 -9.08
N ASP A 85 4.70 0.17 -8.45
CA ASP A 85 4.48 0.03 -7.00
C ASP A 85 4.72 -1.39 -6.48
N HIS A 86 4.27 -2.43 -7.19
CA HIS A 86 4.46 -3.82 -6.76
C HIS A 86 5.88 -4.38 -6.98
N LEU A 87 6.58 -3.92 -8.02
CA LEU A 87 7.98 -4.32 -8.24
C LEU A 87 8.89 -3.57 -7.26
N GLY A 88 8.57 -2.31 -6.95
CA GLY A 88 9.27 -1.51 -5.97
C GLY A 88 9.15 -2.07 -4.56
N GLU A 89 7.94 -2.46 -4.12
CA GLU A 89 7.75 -3.12 -2.82
C GLU A 89 8.54 -4.42 -2.70
N GLN A 90 8.44 -5.32 -3.69
CA GLN A 90 9.18 -6.59 -3.65
C GLN A 90 10.70 -6.37 -3.66
N LEU A 91 11.17 -5.43 -4.47
CA LEU A 91 12.60 -5.11 -4.53
C LEU A 91 13.06 -4.47 -3.21
N PHE A 92 12.22 -3.63 -2.59
CA PHE A 92 12.51 -3.03 -1.31
C PHE A 92 12.70 -4.08 -0.22
N GLU A 93 11.74 -5.00 -0.06
CA GLU A 93 11.82 -6.07 0.94
C GLU A 93 13.06 -6.93 0.76
N LEU A 94 13.40 -7.29 -0.49
CA LEU A 94 14.59 -8.08 -0.78
C LEU A 94 15.88 -7.30 -0.47
N VAL A 95 16.00 -6.05 -0.90
CA VAL A 95 17.17 -5.21 -0.61
C VAL A 95 17.32 -4.99 0.90
N ASP A 96 16.21 -4.90 1.64
CA ASP A 96 16.22 -4.70 3.09
C ASP A 96 16.86 -5.87 3.84
N THR A 97 16.72 -7.10 3.30
CA THR A 97 17.37 -8.28 3.89
C THR A 97 18.90 -8.17 3.94
N TYR A 98 19.50 -7.37 3.06
CA TYR A 98 20.95 -7.14 3.02
C TYR A 98 21.42 -6.11 4.07
N ASN A 99 20.52 -5.51 4.87
CA ASN A 99 20.82 -4.59 5.96
C ASN A 99 21.83 -3.48 5.57
N THR A 100 21.65 -2.90 4.39
CA THR A 100 22.58 -1.90 3.84
C THR A 100 22.48 -0.52 4.51
N GLY A 101 21.41 -0.27 5.29
CA GLY A 101 21.10 1.04 5.87
C GLY A 101 20.64 2.10 4.86
N HIS A 102 20.67 1.77 3.56
CA HIS A 102 20.30 2.66 2.47
C HIS A 102 19.28 2.03 1.53
N THR A 103 18.47 1.08 2.03
CA THR A 103 17.49 0.30 1.28
C THR A 103 16.66 1.18 0.33
N GLN A 104 16.08 2.27 0.84
CA GLN A 104 15.26 3.19 0.02
C GLN A 104 16.01 3.79 -1.18
N LYS A 105 17.23 4.29 -0.96
CA LYS A 105 18.04 4.88 -2.04
C LYS A 105 18.49 3.83 -3.04
N ILE A 106 18.93 2.67 -2.56
CA ILE A 106 19.37 1.57 -3.41
C ILE A 106 18.20 1.07 -4.25
N THR A 107 17.05 0.78 -3.64
CA THR A 107 15.84 0.36 -4.37
C THR A 107 15.43 1.39 -5.42
N GLY A 108 15.51 2.69 -5.11
CA GLY A 108 15.30 3.76 -6.09
C GLY A 108 16.24 3.64 -7.30
N MET A 109 17.56 3.55 -7.06
CA MET A 109 18.56 3.40 -8.12
C MET A 109 18.36 2.13 -8.96
N LEU A 110 17.91 1.05 -8.34
CA LEU A 110 17.60 -0.18 -9.05
C LEU A 110 16.32 -0.07 -9.89
N LEU A 111 15.31 0.65 -9.39
CA LEU A 111 14.06 0.91 -10.12
C LEU A 111 14.23 1.89 -11.29
N GLU A 112 15.30 2.68 -11.32
CA GLU A 112 15.67 3.47 -12.49
C GLU A 112 16.11 2.61 -13.69
N HIS A 113 16.36 1.31 -13.48
CA HIS A 113 16.65 0.36 -14.55
C HIS A 113 15.37 -0.09 -15.28
N GLN A 114 15.55 -0.76 -16.42
CA GLN A 114 14.43 -1.31 -17.18
C GLN A 114 13.65 -2.36 -16.36
N LYS A 115 12.33 -2.38 -16.53
CA LYS A 115 11.41 -3.29 -15.81
C LYS A 115 11.80 -4.78 -15.93
N GLU A 116 12.36 -5.18 -17.06
CA GLU A 116 12.86 -6.55 -17.28
C GLU A 116 14.07 -6.85 -16.40
N THR A 117 15.01 -5.90 -16.30
CA THR A 117 16.17 -5.99 -15.41
C THR A 117 15.74 -6.15 -13.95
N VAL A 118 14.79 -5.33 -13.50
CA VAL A 118 14.25 -5.44 -12.13
C VAL A 118 13.63 -6.81 -11.87
N GLN A 119 12.85 -7.35 -12.81
CA GLN A 119 12.28 -8.70 -12.66
C GLN A 119 13.35 -9.80 -12.63
N HIS A 120 14.43 -9.66 -13.40
CA HIS A 120 15.57 -10.56 -13.32
C HIS A 120 16.26 -10.49 -11.96
N LEU A 121 16.43 -9.29 -11.38
CA LEU A 121 16.98 -9.12 -10.03
C LEU A 121 16.10 -9.78 -8.96
N LEU A 122 14.78 -9.68 -9.08
CA LEU A 122 13.84 -10.35 -8.17
C LEU A 122 13.90 -11.89 -8.29
N SER A 123 14.33 -12.40 -9.44
CA SER A 123 14.41 -13.85 -9.71
C SER A 123 15.78 -14.44 -9.37
N GLU A 124 16.84 -13.63 -9.43
CA GLU A 124 18.22 -14.06 -9.22
C GLU A 124 18.89 -13.32 -8.04
N PRO A 125 18.97 -13.95 -6.84
CA PRO A 125 19.50 -13.31 -5.65
C PRO A 125 20.99 -12.93 -5.76
N SER A 126 21.78 -13.70 -6.52
CA SER A 126 23.19 -13.38 -6.76
C SER A 126 23.37 -12.09 -7.57
N LEU A 127 22.50 -11.87 -8.56
CA LEU A 127 22.52 -10.68 -9.41
C LEU A 127 22.04 -9.45 -8.63
N LEU A 128 21.02 -9.64 -7.79
CA LEU A 128 20.53 -8.62 -6.87
C LEU A 128 21.63 -8.16 -5.90
N GLU A 129 22.34 -9.10 -5.28
CA GLU A 129 23.46 -8.77 -4.36
C GLU A 129 24.55 -7.94 -5.05
N GLU A 130 24.93 -8.29 -6.28
CA GLU A 130 25.90 -7.51 -7.06
C GLU A 130 25.43 -6.08 -7.30
N HIS A 131 24.17 -5.92 -7.72
CA HIS A 131 23.58 -4.61 -8.00
C HIS A 131 23.40 -3.76 -6.74
N VAL A 132 23.04 -4.39 -5.62
CA VAL A 132 22.95 -3.75 -4.30
C VAL A 132 24.32 -3.24 -3.86
N ASN A 133 25.39 -4.04 -4.04
CA ASN A 133 26.75 -3.62 -3.73
C ASN A 133 27.24 -2.47 -4.64
N LEU A 134 26.90 -2.52 -5.94
CA LEU A 134 27.21 -1.45 -6.89
C LEU A 134 26.53 -0.13 -6.48
N ALA A 135 25.23 -0.19 -6.17
CA ALA A 135 24.48 0.98 -5.71
C ALA A 135 25.01 1.51 -4.38
N LEU A 136 25.33 0.62 -3.43
CA LEU A 136 25.93 1.00 -2.15
C LEU A 136 27.29 1.69 -2.34
N LYS A 137 28.13 1.19 -3.23
CA LYS A 137 29.42 1.82 -3.56
C LYS A 137 29.24 3.19 -4.20
N ALA A 138 28.32 3.32 -5.16
CA ALA A 138 27.99 4.60 -5.77
C ALA A 138 27.46 5.62 -4.74
N LEU A 139 26.64 5.18 -3.78
CA LEU A 139 26.17 6.01 -2.67
C LEU A 139 27.32 6.48 -1.78
N GLN A 140 28.30 5.61 -1.49
CA GLN A 140 29.49 5.99 -0.72
C GLN A 140 30.35 7.00 -1.49
N GLU A 141 30.54 6.83 -2.80
CA GLU A 141 31.31 7.78 -3.64
C GLU A 141 30.63 9.15 -3.74
N LEU A 142 29.29 9.19 -3.80
CA LEU A 142 28.53 10.45 -3.79
C LEU A 142 28.68 11.20 -2.46
N VAL A 143 28.61 10.48 -1.33
CA VAL A 143 28.77 11.09 0.01
C VAL A 143 30.18 11.63 0.21
N VAL A 144 31.21 11.00 -0.36
CA VAL A 144 32.60 11.47 -0.27
C VAL A 144 32.81 12.74 -1.09
N ASN A 145 32.27 12.83 -2.31
CA ASN A 145 32.44 14.00 -3.17
C ASN A 145 31.76 15.27 -2.65
N ASP A 146 30.65 15.18 -1.91
CA ASP A 146 30.02 16.34 -1.26
C ASP A 146 30.90 16.94 -0.14
N THR A 147 31.81 16.16 0.44
CA THR A 147 32.72 16.64 1.49
C THR A 147 34.03 17.25 0.99
N GLU A 148 34.47 16.95 -0.24
CA GLU A 148 35.67 17.57 -0.83
C GLU A 148 35.39 18.89 -1.57
N ALA A 149 34.13 19.29 -1.76
CA ALA A 149 33.77 20.58 -2.37
C ALA A 149 33.86 21.78 -1.39
N ILE A 150 34.25 21.55 -0.13
CA ILE A 150 34.44 22.59 0.90
C ILE A 150 35.88 22.52 1.44
N LEU A 151 36.88 22.59 0.57
CA LEU A 151 38.28 22.93 0.92
C LEU A 151 38.87 23.82 -0.17
#